data_AF-A0AAQ0MD06-F1
#
_entry.id   AF-A0AAQ0MD06-F1
#
_cell.length_a   1.000
_cell.length_b   1.000
_cell.length_c   1.000
_cell.angle_alpha   90.00
_cell.angle_beta   90.00
_cell.angle_gamma   90.00
#
_symmetry.space_group_name_H-M   'P 1'
#
loop_
_entity.id
_entity.type
_entity.pdbx_description
1 polymer ?
#
loop_
_entity_poly.entity_id
_entity_poly.type
_entity_poly.pdbx_seq_one_letter_code
_entity_poly.pdbx_strand_id
1 'polypeptide(L)' 'MSLLSNREAVGLSVVELSNRITSLYNTSLSPEMIELIEEKKAKLNHQDAQILAEFFNTTSEDVF' A
#
# COMPACT_ATOMS: atom_id res chain seq x y z
N MET A 1 -9.27 5.67 -6.58
CA MET A 1 -8.49 4.50 -7.06
C MET A 1 -8.44 3.48 -5.92
N SER A 2 -7.80 2.32 -6.06
CA SER A 2 -7.60 1.36 -4.96
C SER A 2 -6.13 0.98 -4.84
N LEU A 3 -5.73 0.47 -3.68
CA LEU A 3 -4.36 -0.04 -3.44
C LEU A 3 -3.91 -1.03 -4.53
N LEU A 4 -4.77 -1.98 -4.88
CA LEU A 4 -4.52 -2.97 -5.93
C LEU A 4 -4.26 -2.28 -7.29
N SER A 5 -5.13 -1.36 -7.70
CA SER A 5 -4.97 -0.67 -8.98
C SER A 5 -3.71 0.19 -9.03
N ASN A 6 -3.34 0.85 -7.93
CA ASN A 6 -2.11 1.62 -7.85
C ASN A 6 -0.89 0.69 -7.95
N ARG A 7 -0.89 -0.45 -7.24
CA ARG A 7 0.19 -1.44 -7.30
C ARG A 7 0.35 -2.03 -8.71
N GLU A 8 -0.75 -2.40 -9.37
CA GLU A 8 -0.75 -2.89 -10.74
C GLU A 8 -0.23 -1.84 -11.73
N ALA A 9 -0.58 -0.56 -11.54
CA ALA A 9 -0.12 0.53 -12.40
C ALA A 9 1.41 0.74 -12.36
N VAL A 10 2.06 0.52 -11.21
CA VAL A 10 3.53 0.53 -11.10
C VAL A 10 4.17 -0.83 -11.39
N GLY A 11 3.36 -1.87 -11.66
CA GLY A 11 3.84 -3.20 -12.01
C GLY A 11 4.58 -3.91 -10.87
N LEU A 12 4.25 -3.61 -9.61
CA LEU A 12 4.90 -4.23 -8.45
C LEU A 12 4.08 -5.43 -7.93
N SER A 13 4.77 -6.48 -7.52
CA SER A 13 4.16 -7.51 -6.68
C SER A 13 3.93 -6.99 -5.25
N VAL A 14 3.06 -7.65 -4.50
CA VAL A 14 2.79 -7.33 -3.08
C VAL A 14 4.09 -7.36 -2.25
N VAL A 15 4.94 -8.35 -2.50
CA VAL A 15 6.23 -8.51 -1.83
C VAL A 15 7.19 -7.37 -2.17
N GLU A 16 7.28 -6.99 -3.45
CA GLU A 16 8.12 -5.86 -3.87
C GLU A 16 7.61 -4.54 -3.31
N LEU A 17 6.30 -4.34 -3.28
CA LEU A 17 5.68 -3.17 -2.68
C LEU A 17 6.03 -3.07 -1.20
N SER A 18 5.80 -4.15 -0.43
CA SER A 18 6.14 -4.21 0.99
C SER A 18 7.62 -3.93 1.22
N ASN A 19 8.53 -4.58 0.47
CA ASN A 19 9.98 -4.37 0.61
C ASN A 19 10.39 -2.94 0.28
N ARG A 20 9.83 -2.33 -0.79
CA ARG A 20 10.16 -0.95 -1.15
C ARG A 20 9.65 0.04 -0.11
N ILE A 21 8.42 -0.13 0.36
CA ILE A 21 7.83 0.80 1.33
C ILE A 21 8.53 0.66 2.68
N THR A 22 8.77 -0.55 3.17
CA THR A 22 9.52 -0.77 4.43
C THR A 22 10.97 -0.28 4.35
N SER A 23 11.57 -0.27 3.15
CA SER A 23 12.91 0.31 2.94
C SER A 23 12.91 1.84 2.92
N LEU A 24 11.82 2.49 2.53
CA LEU A 24 11.71 3.95 2.40
C LEU A 24 11.08 4.62 3.62
N TYR A 25 10.16 3.91 4.26
CA TYR A 25 9.34 4.39 5.36
C TYR A 25 9.41 3.42 6.53
N ASN A 26 9.37 3.96 7.74
CA ASN A 26 9.31 3.16 8.96
C ASN A 26 7.87 2.65 9.18
N THR A 27 7.44 1.69 8.35
CA THR A 27 6.13 1.03 8.44
C THR A 27 6.28 -0.46 8.70
N SER A 28 5.24 -1.05 9.27
CA SER A 28 5.11 -2.49 9.50
C SER A 28 4.22 -3.18 8.44
N LEU A 29 3.98 -2.52 7.30
CA LEU A 29 3.22 -3.06 6.16
C LEU A 29 3.91 -4.30 5.57
N SER A 30 3.56 -5.47 6.11
CA SER A 30 3.98 -6.76 5.57
C SER A 30 3.22 -7.11 4.29
N PRO A 31 3.74 -8.04 3.46
CA PRO A 31 3.04 -8.47 2.26
C PRO A 31 1.64 -9.04 2.58
N GLU A 32 1.53 -9.82 3.65
CA GLU A 32 0.26 -10.40 4.12
C GLU A 32 -0.77 -9.31 4.49
N MET A 33 -0.34 -8.23 5.14
CA MET A 33 -1.24 -7.11 5.44
C MET A 33 -1.74 -6.44 4.16
N ILE A 34 -0.84 -6.19 3.20
CA ILE A 34 -1.20 -5.59 1.91
C ILE A 34 -2.22 -6.47 1.17
N GLU A 35 -2.02 -7.78 1.12
CA GLU A 35 -3.00 -8.72 0.54
C GLU A 35 -4.35 -8.64 1.25
N LEU A 36 -4.38 -8.65 2.59
CA LEU A 36 -5.62 -8.53 3.34
C LEU A 36 -6.35 -7.20 3.07
N ILE A 37 -5.61 -6.12 2.82
CA ILE A 37 -6.18 -4.81 2.47
C ILE A 37 -6.71 -4.83 1.02
N GLU A 38 -5.98 -5.41 0.07
CA GLU A 38 -6.43 -5.59 -1.32
C GLU A 38 -7.69 -6.45 -1.41
N GLU A 39 -7.80 -7.49 -0.57
CA GLU A 39 -8.99 -8.33 -0.43
C GLU A 39 -10.12 -7.68 0.39
N LYS A 40 -9.93 -6.45 0.88
CA LYS A 40 -10.88 -5.71 1.76
C LYS A 40 -11.22 -6.45 3.07
N LYS A 41 -10.35 -7.37 3.50
CA LYS A 41 -10.46 -8.11 4.77
C LYS A 41 -9.85 -7.36 5.95
N ALA A 42 -8.94 -6.42 5.67
CA ALA A 42 -8.37 -5.52 6.66
C ALA A 42 -8.56 -4.06 6.24
N LYS A 43 -8.65 -3.17 7.22
CA LYS A 43 -8.64 -1.72 6.98
C LYS A 43 -7.23 -1.19 7.14
N LEU A 44 -6.83 -0.37 6.18
CA LEU A 44 -5.60 0.40 6.26
C LEU A 44 -5.74 1.48 7.33
N ASN A 45 -4.73 1.65 8.17
CA ASN A 45 -4.72 2.77 9.11
C ASN A 45 -4.34 4.07 8.38
N HIS A 46 -4.64 5.21 8.99
CA HIS A 46 -4.45 6.51 8.33
C HIS A 46 -2.96 6.82 8.04
N GLN A 47 -2.04 6.34 8.86
CA GLN A 47 -0.60 6.58 8.69
C GLN A 47 -0.06 5.79 7.51
N ASP A 48 -0.37 4.50 7.42
CA ASP A 48 -0.01 3.62 6.32
C ASP A 48 -0.68 4.07 5.01
N ALA A 49 -1.92 4.58 5.07
CA ALA A 49 -2.60 5.18 3.93
C ALA A 49 -1.87 6.42 3.40
N GLN A 50 -1.34 7.27 4.27
CA GLN A 50 -0.53 8.42 3.86
C GLN A 50 0.79 7.99 3.23
N ILE A 51 1.48 7.01 3.83
CA ILE A 51 2.73 6.45 3.31
C ILE A 51 2.52 5.88 1.90
N LEU A 52 1.47 5.09 1.72
CA LEU A 52 1.13 4.50 0.43
C LEU A 52 0.73 5.57 -0.59
N ALA A 53 -0.04 6.58 -0.17
CA ALA A 53 -0.41 7.70 -1.02
C ALA A 53 0.82 8.47 -1.51
N GLU A 54 1.76 8.77 -0.62
CA GLU A 54 3.02 9.42 -0.96
C GLU A 54 3.87 8.55 -1.91
N PHE A 55 3.96 7.24 -1.63
CA PHE A 55 4.69 6.30 -2.48
C PHE A 55 4.12 6.22 -3.90
N PHE A 56 2.79 6.16 -4.05
CA PHE A 56 2.14 6.11 -5.36
C PHE A 56 1.92 7.49 -5.99
N ASN A 57 2.38 8.57 -5.34
CA ASN A 57 2.15 9.95 -5.76
C ASN A 57 0.65 10.23 -6.03
N THR A 58 -0.20 9.78 -5.10
CA THR A 58 -1.67 9.86 -5.14
C THR A 58 -2.21 10.41 -3.81
N THR A 59 -3.54 10.46 -3.65
CA THR A 59 -4.16 10.90 -2.40
C THR A 59 -4.47 9.72 -1.48
N SER A 60 -4.54 9.95 -0.16
CA SER A 60 -4.91 8.87 0.79
C SER A 60 -6.32 8.35 0.57
N GLU A 61 -7.23 9.19 0.05
CA GLU A 61 -8.59 8.78 -0.34
C GLU A 61 -8.59 7.76 -1.49
N ASP A 62 -7.54 7.77 -2.33
CA ASP A 62 -7.36 6.84 -3.43
C ASP A 62 -6.73 5.49 -3.04
N VAL A 63 -6.40 5.33 -1.75
CA VAL A 63 -5.77 4.11 -1.19
C VAL A 63 -6.69 3.39 -0.18
N PHE A 64 -7.67 4.10 0.40
CA PHE A 64 -8.64 3.58 1.36
C PHE A 64 -9.64 2.55 0.79
#